data_AF-A0A7G8ED73-F1
#
_entry.id   AF-A0A7G8ED73-F1
#
_cell.length_a   1.000
_cell.length_b   1.000
_cell.length_c   1.000
_cell.angle_alpha   90.00
_cell.angle_beta   90.00
_cell.angle_gamma   90.00
#
_symmetry.space_group_name_H-M   'P 1'
#
loop_
_entity.id
_entity.type
_entity.pdbx_description
1 polymer ?
#
loop_
_entity_poly.entity_id
_entity_poly.type
_entity_poly.pdbx_seq_one_letter_code
_entity_poly.pdbx_strand_id
1 'polypeptide(L)' 'MPESELTHELNGKPIRISVPSDRLVVDRVARHMQRRLAENDWRPYGSQADALQAWARLGGIRMDVLRALDLL' A
#
# COMPACT_ATOMS: atom_id res chain seq x y z
N MET A 1 -15.16 -0.36 24.80
CA MET A 1 -13.80 0.19 24.68
C MET A 1 -13.77 0.93 23.35
N PRO A 2 -13.49 2.25 23.29
CA PRO A 2 -13.32 2.88 22.00
C PRO A 2 -12.12 2.20 21.33
N GLU A 3 -12.33 1.62 20.16
CA GLU A 3 -11.25 1.11 19.31
C GLU A 3 -10.34 2.31 19.07
N SER A 4 -9.22 2.36 19.77
CA SER A 4 -8.22 3.38 19.51
C SER A 4 -7.80 3.19 18.06
N GLU A 5 -8.10 4.15 17.18
CA GLU A 5 -7.74 4.07 15.77
C GLU A 5 -6.24 3.77 15.68
N LEU A 6 -5.91 2.52 15.35
CA LEU A 6 -4.54 2.12 15.18
C LEU A 6 -4.09 2.70 13.84
N THR A 7 -3.05 3.53 13.89
CA THR A 7 -2.47 4.14 12.71
C THR A 7 -1.02 3.70 12.56
N HIS A 8 -0.57 3.62 11.30
CA HIS A 8 0.81 3.37 10.91
C HIS A 8 1.23 4.43 9.90
N GLU A 9 2.38 5.03 10.09
CA GLU A 9 2.86 6.09 9.20
C GLU A 9 3.66 5.48 8.04
N LEU A 10 3.33 5.90 6.81
CA LEU A 10 4.09 5.59 5.62
C LEU A 10 4.25 6.85 4.78
N ASN A 11 5.50 7.22 4.46
CA ASN A 11 5.81 8.39 3.64
C ASN A 11 5.17 9.70 4.19
N GLY A 12 5.16 9.87 5.51
CA GLY A 12 4.54 11.03 6.18
C GLY A 12 3.01 11.03 6.17
N LYS A 13 2.37 9.96 5.69
CA LYS A 13 0.91 9.82 5.63
C LYS A 13 0.42 8.72 6.58
N PRO A 14 -0.63 8.97 7.37
CA PRO A 14 -1.19 7.96 8.26
C PRO A 14 -2.04 6.95 7.48
N ILE A 15 -1.79 5.66 7.73
CA ILE A 15 -2.59 4.53 7.25
C ILE A 15 -3.34 3.95 8.45
N ARG A 16 -4.66 3.79 8.31
CA ARG A 16 -5.49 3.11 9.31
C ARG A 16 -5.27 1.61 9.23
N ILE A 17 -5.05 0.99 10.37
CA ILE A 17 -4.87 -0.45 10.51
C ILE A 17 -5.88 -0.99 11.54
N SER A 18 -6.31 -2.23 11.36
CA SER A 18 -7.34 -2.82 12.22
C SER A 18 -6.72 -3.53 13.43
N VAL A 19 -5.55 -4.15 13.23
CA VAL A 19 -4.79 -4.84 14.27
C VAL A 19 -3.32 -4.46 14.24
N PRO A 20 -2.57 -4.55 15.36
CA PRO A 20 -1.16 -4.18 15.38
C PRO A 20 -0.28 -4.94 14.37
N SER A 21 -0.66 -6.18 14.02
CA SER A 21 0.06 -6.99 13.02
C SER A 21 -0.06 -6.47 11.59
N ASP A 22 -1.08 -5.65 11.29
CA ASP A 22 -1.28 -5.08 9.95
C ASP A 22 -0.14 -4.12 9.57
N ARG A 23 0.58 -3.56 10.54
CA ARG A 23 1.81 -2.77 10.30
C ARG A 23 2.81 -3.52 9.42
N LEU A 24 2.98 -4.82 9.68
CA LEU A 24 3.88 -5.68 8.89
C LEU A 24 3.36 -5.88 7.46
N VAL A 25 2.04 -5.87 7.28
CA VAL A 25 1.40 -5.96 5.96
C VAL A 25 1.63 -4.65 5.20
N VAL A 26 1.42 -3.50 5.84
CA VAL A 26 1.69 -2.16 5.28
C VAL A 26 3.13 -2.09 4.80
N ASP A 27 4.10 -2.40 5.66
CA ASP A 27 5.53 -2.33 5.33
C ASP A 27 5.93 -3.30 4.19
N ARG A 28 5.35 -4.50 4.17
CA ARG A 28 5.62 -5.49 3.12
C ARG A 28 5.08 -5.03 1.77
N VAL A 29 3.85 -4.52 1.75
CA VAL A 29 3.25 -3.98 0.52
C VAL A 29 4.05 -2.78 0.06
N ALA A 30 4.38 -1.84 0.95
CA ALA A 30 5.16 -0.65 0.62
C ALA A 30 6.52 -1.01 -0.01
N ARG A 31 7.26 -1.93 0.61
CA ARG A 31 8.54 -2.42 0.07
C ARG A 31 8.38 -3.06 -1.31
N HIS A 32 7.32 -3.84 -1.50
CA HIS A 32 7.03 -4.46 -2.80
C HIS A 32 6.74 -3.41 -3.88
N MET A 33 5.97 -2.36 -3.56
CA MET A 33 5.70 -1.25 -4.48
C MET A 33 6.95 -0.48 -4.86
N GLN A 34 7.73 -0.09 -3.85
CA GLN A 34 8.98 0.66 -4.03
C GLN A 34 9.97 -0.12 -4.89
N ARG A 35 10.09 -1.43 -4.68
CA ARG A 35 10.92 -2.30 -5.52
C ARG A 35 10.47 -2.26 -6.97
N ARG A 36 9.17 -2.39 -7.26
CA ARG A 36 8.67 -2.35 -8.64
C ARG A 36 8.85 -1.00 -9.31
N LEU A 37 8.72 0.10 -8.55
CA LEU A 37 9.03 1.44 -9.05
C LEU A 37 10.52 1.56 -9.41
N ALA A 38 11.40 1.08 -8.53
CA ALA A 38 12.85 1.14 -8.74
C ALA A 38 13.31 0.26 -9.91
N GLU A 39 12.76 -0.95 -10.04
CA GLU A 39 13.09 -1.91 -11.10
C GLU A 39 12.31 -1.65 -12.40
N ASN A 40 11.30 -0.77 -12.36
CA ASN A 40 10.30 -0.58 -13.41
C ASN A 40 9.67 -1.92 -13.88
N ASP A 41 9.50 -2.88 -12.96
CA ASP A 41 8.98 -4.22 -13.27
C ASP A 41 7.49 -4.36 -12.89
N TRP A 42 6.65 -4.27 -13.91
CA TRP A 42 5.19 -4.33 -13.77
C TRP A 42 4.59 -5.68 -14.14
N ARG A 43 5.39 -6.70 -14.43
CA ARG A 43 4.86 -8.02 -14.84
C ARG A 43 3.98 -8.64 -13.75
N PRO A 44 2.90 -9.36 -14.12
CA PRO A 44 2.48 -9.69 -15.50
C PRO A 44 1.64 -8.60 -16.20
N TYR A 45 1.47 -7.43 -15.61
CA TYR A 45 0.71 -6.34 -16.19
C TYR A 45 1.47 -5.69 -17.35
N GLY A 46 0.73 -5.17 -18.35
CA GLY A 46 1.31 -4.52 -19.52
C GLY A 46 1.92 -3.15 -19.23
N SER A 47 1.48 -2.51 -18.14
CA SER A 47 1.96 -1.19 -17.72
C SER A 47 1.87 -0.99 -16.21
N GLN A 48 2.56 0.04 -15.70
CA GLN A 48 2.40 0.51 -14.32
C GLN A 48 0.94 0.88 -14.02
N ALA A 49 0.27 1.59 -14.92
CA ALA A 49 -1.10 2.01 -14.72
C ALA A 49 -2.06 0.82 -14.55
N ASP A 50 -1.89 -0.23 -15.36
CA ASP A 50 -2.68 -1.46 -15.25
C ASP A 50 -2.44 -2.18 -13.92
N ALA A 51 -1.18 -2.24 -13.47
CA ALA A 51 -0.83 -2.84 -12.19
C ALA A 51 -1.47 -2.08 -11.02
N LEU A 52 -1.36 -0.74 -11.02
CA LEU A 52 -1.91 0.12 -9.99
C LEU A 52 -3.44 0.04 -9.96
N GLN A 53 -4.11 0.02 -11.11
CA GLN A 53 -5.56 -0.15 -11.20
C GLN A 53 -6.02 -1.53 -10.69
N ALA A 54 -5.32 -2.61 -11.06
CA ALA A 54 -5.63 -3.95 -10.57
C ALA A 54 -5.51 -4.03 -9.04
N TRP A 55 -4.53 -3.36 -8.46
CA TRP A 55 -4.33 -3.32 -7.01
C TRP A 55 -5.30 -2.39 -6.29
N ALA A 56 -5.65 -1.26 -6.87
CA ALA A 56 -6.66 -0.35 -6.33
C ALA A 56 -8.02 -1.07 -6.15
N ARG A 57 -8.39 -1.95 -7.09
CA ARG A 57 -9.62 -2.76 -7.02
C ARG A 57 -9.69 -3.72 -5.83
N LEU A 58 -8.54 -4.11 -5.26
CA LEU A 58 -8.50 -4.99 -4.08
C LEU A 58 -8.86 -4.24 -2.78
N GLY A 59 -8.73 -2.90 -2.76
CA GLY A 59 -9.03 -2.08 -1.60
C GLY A 59 -8.15 -2.36 -0.37
N GLY A 60 -8.60 -1.86 0.78
CA GLY A 60 -7.97 -2.02 2.09
C GLY A 60 -6.54 -1.48 2.16
N ILE A 61 -5.71 -2.12 2.98
CA ILE A 61 -4.31 -1.74 3.25
C ILE A 61 -3.51 -1.50 1.97
N ARG A 62 -3.74 -2.28 0.90
CA ARG A 62 -3.02 -2.11 -0.37
C ARG A 62 -3.32 -0.76 -1.01
N MET A 63 -4.59 -0.38 -1.04
CA MET A 63 -5.03 0.89 -1.62
C MET A 63 -4.54 2.08 -0.78
N ASP A 64 -4.56 1.96 0.55
CA ASP A 64 -4.02 2.99 1.45
C ASP A 64 -2.50 3.14 1.29
N VAL A 65 -1.77 2.03 1.11
CA VAL A 65 -0.33 2.06 0.79
C VAL A 65 -0.07 2.76 -0.54
N LEU A 66 -0.86 2.50 -1.58
CA LEU A 66 -0.68 3.15 -2.88
C LEU A 66 -0.90 4.67 -2.79
N ARG A 67 -1.92 5.12 -2.07
CA ARG A 67 -2.16 6.56 -1.78
C ARG A 67 -1.04 7.17 -0.95
N ALA A 68 -0.53 6.42 0.03
CA ALA A 68 0.58 6.88 0.87
C ALA A 68 1.87 7.07 0.05
N LEU A 69 2.09 6.23 -0.96
CA LEU A 69 3.22 6.34 -1.88
C LEU A 69 3.00 7.29 -3.07
N ASP A 70 1.90 8.06 -3.09
CA ASP A 70 1.55 8.98 -4.20
C ASP A 70 1.42 8.29 -5.56
N LEU A 71 0.95 7.05 -5.56
CA LEU A 71 0.72 6.25 -6.76
C LEU A 71 -0.74 6.30 -7.24
N LEU A 72 -1.64 6.83 -6.42
CA LEU A 72 -3.08 7.00 -6.68
C LEU A 72 -3.57 8.35 -6.14
#